data_AF-A0A1I5R1J4-F1
#
_entry.id   AF-A0A1I5R1J4-F1
#
_cell.length_a   1.000
_cell.length_b   1.000
_cell.length_c   1.000
_cell.angle_alpha   90.00
_cell.angle_beta   90.00
_cell.angle_gamma   90.00
#
_symmetry.space_group_name_H-M   'P 1'
#
loop_
_entity.id
_entity.type
_entity.pdbx_description
1 polymer ?
#
loop_
_entity_poly.entity_id
_entity_poly.type
_entity_poly.pdbx_seq_one_letter_code
_entity_poly.pdbx_strand_id
1 'polypeptide(L)'
;MKTVFAFIAIVLFTFNLHAQQPDKIYMPNIHGVKLFLTGNQDAYPVIKLNAVSSLELHFDDLGGGIKNYNYTYVLCDANWQPANLSPFDYLEGFTQGKLMQYRNSSVAKTKYVHYQATLQIADVTIKPGDIILGDIDGVLVVPRNIAYDVLLRAEEIHENEKRIFFMGKRGAVGA
;
A
#
# COMPACT_ATOMS: atom_id res chain seq x y z
N MET A 1 -22.35 -20.03 -43.80
CA MET A 1 -21.64 -18.82 -43.30
C MET A 1 -22.27 -18.24 -42.04
N LYS A 2 -23.60 -18.04 -41.97
CA LYS A 2 -24.30 -17.48 -40.78
C LYS A 2 -24.17 -18.34 -39.51
N THR A 3 -24.17 -19.67 -39.65
CA THR A 3 -24.03 -20.62 -38.53
C THR A 3 -22.63 -20.66 -37.92
N VAL A 4 -21.59 -20.39 -38.71
CA VAL A 4 -20.19 -20.33 -38.24
C VAL A 4 -19.96 -19.06 -37.41
N PHE A 5 -20.53 -17.93 -37.82
CA PHE A 5 -20.49 -16.69 -37.04
C PHE A 5 -21.20 -16.83 -35.69
N ALA A 6 -22.32 -17.56 -35.64
CA ALA A 6 -23.04 -17.84 -34.39
C ALA A 6 -22.20 -18.68 -33.42
N PHE A 7 -21.44 -19.65 -33.92
CA PHE A 7 -20.60 -20.52 -33.08
C PHE A 7 -19.39 -19.76 -32.50
N ILE A 8 -18.75 -18.88 -33.28
CA ILE A 8 -17.63 -18.04 -32.82
C ILE A 8 -18.10 -17.04 -31.74
N ALA A 9 -19.30 -16.48 -31.88
CA ALA A 9 -19.88 -15.58 -30.89
C ALA A 9 -20.17 -16.26 -29.54
N ILE A 10 -20.55 -17.55 -29.55
CA ILE A 10 -20.82 -18.33 -28.33
C ILE A 10 -19.53 -18.67 -27.56
N VAL A 11 -18.44 -18.99 -28.28
CA VAL A 11 -17.13 -19.29 -27.66
C VAL A 11 -16.48 -18.03 -27.06
N LEU A 12 -16.71 -16.86 -27.63
CA LEU A 12 -16.24 -15.58 -27.09
C LEU A 12 -17.01 -15.14 -25.82
N PHE A 13 -18.22 -15.67 -25.58
CA PHE A 13 -19.06 -15.30 -24.43
C PHE A 13 -18.73 -16.10 -23.15
N THR A 14 -17.92 -17.16 -23.24
CA THR A 14 -17.54 -18.01 -22.08
C THR A 14 -16.25 -17.58 -21.38
N PHE A 15 -15.62 -16.48 -21.79
CA PHE A 15 -14.47 -15.93 -21.08
C PHE A 15 -14.94 -15.27 -19.77
N ASN A 16 -14.80 -16.00 -18.66
CA ASN A 16 -14.97 -15.46 -17.32
C ASN A 16 -13.85 -14.43 -17.08
N LEU A 17 -14.18 -13.15 -17.19
CA LEU A 17 -13.34 -12.07 -16.72
C LEU A 17 -13.28 -12.16 -15.19
N HIS A 18 -12.16 -12.59 -14.64
CA HIS A 18 -11.90 -12.47 -13.21
C HIS A 18 -11.51 -11.02 -12.92
N ALA A 19 -12.46 -10.24 -12.41
CA ALA A 19 -12.13 -9.01 -11.73
C ALA A 19 -11.49 -9.39 -10.38
N GLN A 20 -10.24 -8.97 -10.16
CA GLN A 20 -9.65 -9.03 -8.83
C GLN A 20 -10.28 -7.89 -8.02
N GLN A 21 -11.02 -8.26 -6.97
CA GLN A 21 -11.45 -7.29 -5.95
C GLN A 21 -10.40 -7.34 -4.83
N PRO A 22 -9.51 -6.33 -4.70
CA PRO A 22 -8.47 -6.33 -3.67
C PRO A 22 -9.08 -6.33 -2.27
N ASP A 23 -10.21 -5.64 -2.12
CA ASP A 23 -10.91 -5.48 -0.86
C ASP A 23 -11.89 -6.62 -0.62
N LYS A 24 -11.59 -7.48 0.36
CA LYS A 24 -12.44 -8.61 0.73
C LYS A 24 -12.49 -8.80 2.24
N ILE A 25 -13.71 -8.97 2.74
CA ILE A 25 -13.96 -9.39 4.13
C ILE A 25 -14.04 -10.92 4.14
N TYR A 26 -13.12 -11.56 4.87
CA TYR A 26 -13.02 -13.02 4.93
C TYR A 26 -13.87 -13.64 6.04
N MET A 27 -14.08 -12.90 7.13
CA MET A 27 -14.80 -13.38 8.30
C MET A 27 -16.25 -12.87 8.27
N PRO A 28 -17.26 -13.76 8.31
CA PRO A 28 -18.66 -13.37 8.13
C PRO A 28 -19.22 -12.54 9.29
N ASN A 29 -18.57 -12.55 10.45
CA ASN A 29 -18.92 -11.75 11.62
C ASN A 29 -18.33 -10.33 11.59
N ILE A 30 -17.43 -10.04 10.63
CA ILE A 30 -16.81 -8.72 10.48
C ILE A 30 -17.65 -7.90 9.50
N HIS A 31 -18.06 -6.72 9.94
CA HIS A 31 -18.89 -5.82 9.14
C HIS A 31 -18.38 -4.38 9.21
N GLY A 32 -18.77 -3.58 8.23
CA GLY A 32 -18.52 -2.14 8.25
C GLY A 32 -17.04 -1.77 8.23
N VAL A 33 -16.19 -2.58 7.57
CA VAL A 33 -14.78 -2.24 7.39
C VAL A 33 -14.67 -0.95 6.61
N LYS A 34 -14.04 0.05 7.22
CA LYS A 34 -13.80 1.37 6.63
C LYS A 34 -12.37 1.78 6.90
N LEU A 35 -11.75 2.40 5.90
CA LEU A 35 -10.44 3.02 5.99
C LEU A 35 -10.58 4.43 5.41
N PHE A 36 -10.20 5.44 6.16
CA PHE A 36 -10.34 6.85 5.76
C PHE A 36 -9.31 7.73 6.48
N LEU A 37 -9.20 8.99 6.09
CA LEU A 37 -8.31 9.96 6.75
C LEU A 37 -8.83 10.34 8.13
N THR A 38 -7.96 10.43 9.13
CA THR A 38 -8.33 10.89 10.47
C THR A 38 -9.14 12.17 10.43
N GLY A 39 -10.34 12.15 11.02
CA GLY A 39 -11.25 13.30 11.05
C GLY A 39 -12.07 13.54 9.78
N ASN A 40 -11.92 12.71 8.74
CA ASN A 40 -12.71 12.80 7.51
C ASN A 40 -13.13 11.40 7.00
N GLN A 41 -14.32 10.95 7.42
CA GLN A 41 -14.83 9.60 7.12
C GLN A 41 -15.26 9.39 5.66
N ASP A 42 -15.44 10.47 4.90
CA ASP A 42 -15.89 10.42 3.52
C ASP A 42 -14.72 10.52 2.52
N ALA A 43 -13.50 10.75 3.00
CA ALA A 43 -12.32 10.83 2.17
C ALA A 43 -11.83 9.45 1.70
N TYR A 44 -11.25 9.43 0.50
CA TYR A 44 -10.49 8.28 0.04
C TYR A 44 -9.30 8.00 0.98
N PRO A 45 -8.93 6.72 1.21
CA PRO A 45 -7.83 6.33 2.09
C PRO A 45 -6.46 6.53 1.42
N VAL A 46 -6.19 7.75 0.96
CA VAL A 46 -4.94 8.12 0.30
C VAL A 46 -4.25 9.17 1.15
N ILE A 47 -3.09 8.81 1.70
CA ILE A 47 -2.20 9.75 2.39
C ILE A 47 -0.98 10.01 1.53
N LYS A 48 -0.47 11.24 1.59
CA LYS A 48 0.88 11.52 1.09
C LYS A 48 1.88 10.92 2.07
N LEU A 49 3.00 10.42 1.55
CA LEU A 49 4.13 10.01 2.39
C LEU A 49 4.53 11.18 3.31
N ASN A 50 4.77 10.90 4.59
CA ASN A 50 5.14 11.87 5.63
C ASN A 50 4.11 12.97 5.91
N ALA A 51 2.86 12.77 5.52
CA ALA A 51 1.80 13.67 5.94
C ALA A 51 1.57 13.56 7.45
N VAL A 52 1.25 14.68 8.09
CA VAL A 52 0.83 14.69 9.51
C VAL A 52 -0.52 13.95 9.70
N SER A 53 -1.27 13.78 8.60
CA SER A 53 -2.51 12.99 8.59
C SER A 53 -2.21 11.50 8.63
N SER A 54 -2.96 10.77 9.44
CA SER A 54 -2.96 9.29 9.48
C SER A 54 -4.26 8.74 8.89
N LEU A 55 -4.28 7.42 8.67
CA LEU A 55 -5.49 6.71 8.31
C LEU A 55 -6.14 6.10 9.56
N GLU A 56 -7.45 6.00 9.57
CA GLU A 56 -8.21 5.30 10.60
C GLU A 56 -8.91 4.09 10.01
N LEU A 57 -8.61 2.92 10.56
CA LEU A 57 -9.29 1.67 10.28
C LEU A 57 -10.40 1.47 11.31
N HIS A 58 -11.61 1.19 10.82
CA HIS A 58 -12.78 0.90 11.64
C HIS A 58 -13.49 -0.36 11.14
N PHE A 59 -13.96 -1.19 12.06
CA PHE A 59 -14.86 -2.31 11.73
C PHE A 59 -15.60 -2.79 12.98
N ASP A 60 -16.70 -3.51 12.76
CA ASP A 60 -17.53 -4.11 13.80
C ASP A 60 -17.41 -5.63 13.77
N ASP A 61 -17.21 -6.24 14.93
CA ASP A 61 -17.30 -7.69 15.14
C ASP A 61 -18.62 -8.06 15.82
N LEU A 62 -19.50 -8.74 15.08
CA LEU A 62 -20.80 -9.21 15.55
C LEU A 62 -20.75 -10.58 16.24
N GLY A 63 -19.57 -11.21 16.28
CA GLY A 63 -19.35 -12.55 16.84
C GLY A 63 -19.34 -12.60 18.37
N GLY A 64 -19.45 -11.46 19.04
CA GLY A 64 -19.49 -11.34 20.50
C GLY A 64 -18.12 -11.48 21.18
N GLY A 65 -17.99 -10.83 22.33
CA GLY A 65 -16.76 -10.83 23.12
C GLY A 65 -15.62 -10.00 22.52
N ILE A 66 -14.65 -9.64 23.35
CA ILE A 66 -13.44 -8.95 22.92
C ILE A 66 -12.44 -10.01 22.44
N LYS A 67 -12.02 -9.89 21.17
CA LYS A 67 -10.98 -10.69 20.54
C LYS A 67 -9.70 -9.87 20.32
N ASN A 68 -8.59 -10.58 20.21
CA ASN A 68 -7.30 -10.00 19.84
C ASN A 68 -7.15 -10.05 18.32
N TYR A 69 -7.12 -8.89 17.67
CA TYR A 69 -6.81 -8.77 16.26
C TYR A 69 -5.46 -8.11 16.06
N ASN A 70 -4.72 -8.55 15.04
CA ASN A 70 -3.50 -7.93 14.58
C ASN A 70 -3.68 -7.47 13.13
N TYR A 71 -2.95 -6.44 12.72
CA TYR A 71 -2.89 -5.96 11.36
C TYR A 71 -1.44 -5.96 10.86
N THR A 72 -1.27 -5.98 9.54
CA THR A 72 0.02 -5.86 8.87
C THR A 72 -0.17 -5.08 7.56
N TYR A 73 0.93 -4.58 7.01
CA TYR A 73 0.95 -3.91 5.72
C TYR A 73 1.57 -4.83 4.67
N VAL A 74 0.89 -4.99 3.54
CA VAL A 74 1.40 -5.70 2.38
C VAL A 74 1.61 -4.68 1.27
N LEU A 75 2.86 -4.54 0.83
CA LEU A 75 3.18 -3.72 -0.33
C LEU A 75 2.73 -4.48 -1.60
N CYS A 76 1.95 -3.82 -2.45
CA CYS A 76 1.49 -4.37 -3.72
C CYS A 76 1.98 -3.54 -4.91
N ASP A 77 2.09 -4.17 -6.07
CA ASP A 77 2.34 -3.50 -7.34
C ASP A 77 1.08 -2.84 -7.92
N ALA A 78 1.21 -2.22 -9.09
CA ALA A 78 0.10 -1.55 -9.79
C ALA A 78 -1.06 -2.49 -10.17
N ASN A 79 -0.83 -3.80 -10.22
CA ASN A 79 -1.84 -4.83 -10.48
C ASN A 79 -2.38 -5.46 -9.19
N TRP A 80 -2.13 -4.83 -8.02
CA TRP A 80 -2.53 -5.32 -6.70
C TRP A 80 -1.95 -6.70 -6.34
N GLN A 81 -0.84 -7.10 -6.95
CA GLN A 81 -0.10 -8.30 -6.57
C GLN A 81 0.94 -7.95 -5.50
N PRO A 82 1.12 -8.78 -4.45
CA PRO A 82 2.16 -8.55 -3.45
C PRO A 82 3.54 -8.38 -4.10
N ALA A 83 4.25 -7.32 -3.73
CA ALA A 83 5.59 -7.06 -4.23
C ALA A 83 6.55 -8.16 -3.76
N ASN A 84 7.51 -8.54 -4.62
CA ASN A 84 8.57 -9.47 -4.26
C ASN A 84 9.67 -8.78 -3.45
N LEU A 85 9.30 -8.20 -2.31
CA LEU A 85 10.18 -7.50 -1.38
C LEU A 85 9.94 -8.01 0.04
N SER A 86 10.96 -7.95 0.88
CA SER A 86 10.82 -8.29 2.28
C SER A 86 10.00 -7.20 3.00
N PRO A 87 9.12 -7.55 3.95
CA PRO A 87 8.46 -6.56 4.82
C PRO A 87 9.44 -5.61 5.53
N PHE A 88 10.66 -6.08 5.81
CA PHE A 88 11.72 -5.24 6.41
C PHE A 88 12.28 -4.18 5.46
N ASP A 89 12.07 -4.31 4.15
CA ASP A 89 12.54 -3.34 3.16
C ASP A 89 11.61 -2.11 3.07
N TYR A 90 10.33 -2.26 3.44
CA TYR A 90 9.32 -1.20 3.33
C TYR A 90 8.58 -0.86 4.63
N LEU A 91 8.76 -1.63 5.70
CA LEU A 91 8.23 -1.33 7.03
C LEU A 91 9.37 -1.06 8.00
N GLU A 92 9.25 0.05 8.72
CA GLU A 92 10.11 0.36 9.85
C GLU A 92 9.48 -0.18 11.15
N GLY A 93 10.27 -0.86 11.98
CA GLY A 93 9.81 -1.39 13.27
C GLY A 93 9.12 -2.76 13.18
N PHE A 94 7.90 -2.87 13.72
CA PHE A 94 7.17 -4.13 13.82
C PHE A 94 6.38 -4.42 12.55
N THR A 95 6.50 -5.64 12.01
CA THR A 95 5.74 -6.08 10.83
C THR A 95 4.25 -6.30 11.12
N GLN A 96 3.87 -6.39 12.40
CA GLN A 96 2.50 -6.58 12.84
C GLN A 96 2.15 -5.63 13.99
N GLY A 97 1.02 -4.93 13.86
CA GLY A 97 0.45 -4.09 14.90
C GLY A 97 -0.74 -4.77 15.58
N LYS A 98 -0.90 -4.58 16.89
CA LYS A 98 -2.05 -5.11 17.64
C LYS A 98 -3.17 -4.07 17.74
N LEU A 99 -4.41 -4.48 17.52
CA LEU A 99 -5.60 -3.65 17.72
C LEU A 99 -5.96 -3.59 19.20
N MET A 100 -5.65 -2.46 19.84
CA MET A 100 -5.86 -2.23 21.27
C MET A 100 -7.09 -1.37 21.60
N GLN A 101 -7.60 -0.62 20.62
CA GLN A 101 -8.74 0.26 20.82
C GLN A 101 -10.02 -0.44 20.36
N TYR A 102 -10.88 -0.76 21.32
CA TYR A 102 -12.17 -1.38 21.07
C TYR A 102 -13.22 -0.90 22.07
N ARG A 103 -14.49 -0.94 21.66
CA ARG A 103 -15.64 -0.63 22.52
C ARG A 103 -16.81 -1.56 22.24
N ASN A 104 -17.50 -1.99 23.28
CA ASN A 104 -18.75 -2.72 23.12
C ASN A 104 -19.86 -1.79 22.64
N SER A 105 -20.76 -2.30 21.81
CA SER A 105 -21.96 -1.59 21.38
C SER A 105 -22.85 -1.24 22.58
N SER A 106 -23.25 0.02 22.65
CA SER A 106 -24.23 0.52 23.64
C SER A 106 -25.56 0.76 22.95
N VAL A 107 -26.66 0.30 23.55
CA VAL A 107 -28.06 0.55 23.09
C VAL A 107 -28.40 -0.02 21.68
N ALA A 108 -27.48 -0.70 21.00
CA ALA A 108 -27.74 -1.36 19.71
C ALA A 108 -28.59 -2.63 19.87
N LYS A 109 -29.51 -2.86 18.92
CA LYS A 109 -30.34 -4.08 18.83
C LYS A 109 -29.48 -5.33 18.62
N THR A 110 -28.50 -5.24 17.73
CA THR A 110 -27.49 -6.27 17.51
C THR A 110 -26.25 -5.91 18.30
N LYS A 111 -25.75 -6.83 19.14
CA LYS A 111 -24.51 -6.63 19.89
C LYS A 111 -23.30 -6.77 18.97
N TYR A 112 -22.37 -5.84 19.08
CA TYR A 112 -21.10 -5.88 18.37
C TYR A 112 -19.98 -5.27 19.22
N VAL A 113 -18.73 -5.57 18.86
CA VAL A 113 -17.54 -4.89 19.38
C VAL A 113 -16.95 -4.08 18.24
N HIS A 114 -16.87 -2.76 18.42
CA HIS A 114 -16.25 -1.86 17.46
C HIS A 114 -14.75 -1.82 17.71
N TYR A 115 -13.97 -2.05 16.67
CA TYR A 115 -12.52 -1.91 16.68
C TYR A 115 -12.11 -0.68 15.89
N GLN A 116 -11.09 0.01 16.40
CA GLN A 116 -10.48 1.14 15.72
C GLN A 116 -8.96 1.07 15.79
N ALA A 117 -8.29 1.57 14.76
CA ALA A 117 -6.85 1.78 14.76
C ALA A 117 -6.47 3.01 13.96
N THR A 118 -5.57 3.81 14.50
CA THR A 118 -4.82 4.79 13.72
C THR A 118 -3.63 4.09 13.08
N LEU A 119 -3.55 4.16 11.75
CA LEU A 119 -2.50 3.59 10.92
C LEU A 119 -1.56 4.72 10.47
N GLN A 120 -0.28 4.58 10.80
CA GLN A 120 0.78 5.49 10.38
C GLN A 120 1.71 4.78 9.38
N ILE A 121 2.18 5.53 8.39
CA ILE A 121 3.10 5.06 7.34
C ILE A 121 4.26 6.04 7.24
N ALA A 122 5.47 5.56 7.56
CA ALA A 122 6.77 6.22 7.45
C ALA A 122 6.92 7.55 8.21
N ASP A 123 7.60 7.50 9.37
CA ASP A 123 7.89 8.63 10.27
C ASP A 123 9.10 9.49 9.80
N VAL A 124 9.10 10.00 8.56
CA VAL A 124 10.20 10.89 8.12
C VAL A 124 9.97 12.32 8.60
N THR A 125 10.84 12.79 9.50
CA THR A 125 10.82 14.16 10.03
C THR A 125 11.57 15.13 9.10
N ILE A 126 10.88 16.18 8.60
CA ILE A 126 11.48 17.24 7.77
C ILE A 126 11.82 18.48 8.62
N LYS A 127 13.07 18.90 8.61
CA LYS A 127 13.57 20.10 9.31
C LYS A 127 13.83 21.24 8.32
N PRO A 128 13.78 22.51 8.75
CA PRO A 128 14.15 23.64 7.90
C PRO A 128 15.54 23.46 7.32
N GLY A 129 15.60 23.30 5.99
CA GLY A 129 16.85 23.17 5.25
C GLY A 129 17.24 21.79 4.78
N ASP A 130 16.40 20.78 5.02
CA ASP A 130 16.49 19.50 4.33
C ASP A 130 16.18 19.67 2.84
N ILE A 131 16.74 18.77 2.01
CA ILE A 131 16.54 18.79 0.56
C ILE A 131 15.38 17.87 0.22
N ILE A 132 14.42 18.37 -0.57
CA ILE A 132 13.28 17.59 -1.04
C ILE A 132 13.40 17.41 -2.55
N LEU A 133 13.39 16.16 -3.00
CA LEU A 133 13.44 15.75 -4.40
C LEU A 133 12.17 14.95 -4.72
N GLY A 134 11.56 15.16 -5.88
CA GLY A 134 10.36 14.41 -6.26
C GLY A 134 10.23 14.23 -7.77
N ASP A 135 9.72 13.07 -8.16
CA ASP A 135 9.46 12.67 -9.54
C ASP A 135 8.07 12.02 -9.65
N ILE A 136 7.80 11.29 -10.73
CA ILE A 136 6.53 10.58 -10.94
C ILE A 136 6.38 9.34 -10.05
N ASP A 137 7.49 8.81 -9.52
CA ASP A 137 7.56 7.59 -8.72
C ASP A 137 7.47 7.89 -7.22
N GLY A 138 7.84 9.10 -6.79
CA GLY A 138 7.62 9.55 -5.41
C GLY A 138 8.35 10.81 -5.00
N VAL A 139 8.53 10.96 -3.68
CA VAL A 139 9.22 12.09 -3.04
C VAL A 139 10.26 11.54 -2.06
N LEU A 140 11.50 12.03 -2.18
CA LEU A 140 12.65 11.74 -1.33
C LEU A 140 13.01 12.96 -0.49
N VAL A 141 13.25 12.77 0.80
CA VAL A 141 13.78 13.80 1.70
C VAL A 141 15.20 13.43 2.09
N VAL A 142 16.14 14.35 1.87
CA VAL A 142 17.55 14.20 2.26
C VAL A 142 17.85 15.16 3.41
N PRO A 143 18.09 14.65 4.64
CA PRO A 143 18.44 15.47 5.78
C PRO A 143 19.68 16.32 5.51
N ARG A 144 19.64 17.60 5.90
CA ARG A 144 20.71 18.57 5.65
C ARG A 144 22.09 18.09 6.09
N ASN A 145 22.16 17.40 7.22
CA ASN A 145 23.43 16.95 7.81
C ASN A 145 24.13 15.84 7.02
N ILE A 146 23.45 15.17 6.08
CA ILE A 146 24.04 14.11 5.22
C ILE A 146 23.93 14.42 3.73
N ALA A 147 23.40 15.59 3.36
CA ALA A 147 23.12 15.94 1.97
C ALA A 147 24.34 15.86 1.05
N TYR A 148 25.52 16.20 1.56
CA TYR A 148 26.76 16.15 0.79
C TYR A 148 27.19 14.71 0.46
N ASP A 149 27.16 13.81 1.45
CA ASP A 149 27.54 12.41 1.26
C ASP A 149 26.56 11.70 0.31
N VAL A 150 25.27 12.04 0.43
CA VAL A 150 24.23 11.53 -0.46
C VAL A 150 24.46 12.00 -1.90
N LEU A 151 24.84 13.27 -2.11
CA LEU A 151 25.15 13.78 -3.46
C LEU A 151 26.35 13.05 -4.07
N LEU A 152 27.45 12.92 -3.32
CA LEU A 152 28.65 12.20 -3.79
C LEU A 152 28.31 10.76 -4.20
N ARG A 153 27.49 10.08 -3.39
CA ARG A 153 27.09 8.70 -3.68
C ARG A 153 26.18 8.62 -4.90
N ALA A 154 25.27 9.58 -5.07
CA ALA A 154 24.38 9.65 -6.24
C ALA A 154 25.17 9.87 -7.55
N GLU A 155 26.18 10.75 -7.54
CA GLU A 155 27.05 10.97 -8.69
C GLU A 155 27.83 9.70 -9.06
N GLU A 156 28.37 8.99 -8.07
CA GLU A 156 29.07 7.72 -8.30
C GLU A 156 28.16 6.65 -8.92
N ILE A 157 26.92 6.54 -8.44
CA ILE A 157 25.91 5.62 -8.98
C ILE A 157 25.58 6.00 -10.43
N HIS A 158 25.32 7.28 -10.70
CA HIS A 158 25.00 7.76 -12.05
C HIS A 158 26.10 7.45 -13.07
N GLU A 159 27.36 7.68 -12.69
CA GLU A 159 28.50 7.36 -13.57
C GLU A 159 28.68 5.85 -13.78
N ASN A 160 28.44 5.04 -12.76
CA ASN A 160 28.45 3.59 -12.89
C ASN A 160 27.31 3.09 -13.79
N GLU A 161 26.09 3.63 -13.66
CA GLU A 161 24.95 3.28 -14.51
C GLU A 161 25.19 3.65 -15.97
N LYS A 162 25.74 4.85 -16.26
CA LYS A 162 26.16 5.23 -17.62
C LYS A 162 27.16 4.24 -18.20
N ARG A 163 28.15 3.83 -17.41
CA ARG A 163 29.17 2.85 -17.83
C ARG A 163 28.53 1.51 -18.17
N ILE A 164 27.66 1.00 -17.30
CA ILE A 164 26.95 -0.27 -17.50
C ILE A 164 26.08 -0.20 -18.77
N PHE A 165 25.31 0.87 -18.93
CA PHE A 165 24.47 1.09 -20.12
C PHE A 165 25.29 1.10 -21.41
N PHE A 166 26.45 1.77 -21.39
CA PHE A 166 27.35 1.83 -22.53
C PHE A 166 27.99 0.46 -22.85
N MET A 167 28.39 -0.31 -21.84
CA MET A 167 28.90 -1.67 -22.00
C MET A 167 27.83 -2.60 -22.59
N GLY A 168 26.58 -2.50 -22.14
CA GLY A 168 25.46 -3.27 -22.69
C GLY A 168 25.21 -2.99 -24.18
N LYS A 169 25.30 -1.72 -24.60
CA LYS A 169 25.21 -1.35 -26.02
C LYS A 169 26.34 -1.88 -26.89
N ARG A 170 27.56 -2.00 -26.35
CA ARG A 170 28.71 -2.54 -27.09
C ARG A 170 28.69 -4.07 -27.19
N GLY A 171 28.21 -4.76 -26.15
CA GLY A 171 28.05 -6.23 -26.18
C GLY A 171 26.99 -6.72 -27.17
N ALA A 172 25.95 -5.91 -27.45
CA ALA A 172 24.89 -6.24 -28.40
C ALA A 172 25.26 -6.07 -29.89
N VAL A 173 26.44 -5.49 -30.20
CA VAL A 173 26.90 -5.22 -31.57
C VAL A 173 27.90 -6.29 -32.05
N GLY A 174 28.24 -7.28 -31.20
CA GLY A 174 29.21 -8.34 -31.48
C GLY A 174 28.65 -9.77 -31.52
N ALA A 175 27.32 -9.95 -31.61
CA ALA A 175 26.67 -11.25 -31.75
C ALA A 175 25.85 -11.31 -33.04
#